data_AF-A0A2D8GLM0-F1
#
_entry.id   AF-A0A2D8GLM0-F1
#
_cell.length_a   1.000
_cell.length_b   1.000
_cell.length_c   1.000
_cell.angle_alpha   90.00
_cell.angle_beta   90.00
_cell.angle_gamma   90.00
#
_symmetry.space_group_name_H-M   'P 1'
#
loop_
_entity.id
_entity.type
_entity.pdbx_description
1 polymer ?
#
loop_
_entity_poly.entity_id
_entity_poly.type
_entity_poly.pdbx_seq_one_letter_code
_entity_poly.pdbx_strand_id
1 'polypeptide(L)'
;IRIVFEAFTERGSAIHLHPKDVPGAIASLDQMDPPEAWYWAGSNWMKRKAMLVENITGSEIQCESPTEIAEKWAIAYNLPVSMVGGVPRLLFDDGEVRFVEIKDSRGIGLRAFDVVAKDKKQILKNAYQMKLKVVDDSIEVCGVTVNLK
;
A
#
# COMPACT_ATOMS: atom_id res chain seq x y z
N ILE A 1 -17.10 -1.11 12.30
CA ILE A 1 -15.68 -0.70 12.15
C ILE A 1 -15.33 0.19 13.31
N ARG A 2 -14.23 -0.10 14.02
CA ARG A 2 -13.77 0.67 15.17
C ARG A 2 -12.70 1.66 14.74
N ILE A 3 -12.81 2.86 15.28
CA ILE A 3 -11.82 3.92 15.09
C ILE A 3 -11.02 4.03 16.38
N VAL A 4 -9.68 4.04 16.27
CA VAL A 4 -8.75 4.08 17.42
C VAL A 4 -8.03 5.41 17.57
N PHE A 5 -8.05 6.24 16.52
CA PHE A 5 -7.54 7.60 16.54
C PHE A 5 -8.26 8.43 15.49
N GLU A 6 -8.47 9.71 15.81
CA GLU A 6 -9.09 10.69 14.92
C GLU A 6 -8.34 12.01 15.05
N ALA A 7 -8.16 12.70 13.93
CA ALA A 7 -7.65 14.06 13.87
C ALA A 7 -8.45 14.85 12.84
N PHE A 8 -8.99 15.99 13.26
CA PHE A 8 -9.75 16.89 12.40
C PHE A 8 -9.19 18.30 12.52
N THR A 9 -9.00 18.94 11.39
CA THR A 9 -8.58 20.34 11.24
C THR A 9 -9.51 21.04 10.25
N GLU A 10 -9.35 22.35 10.08
CA GLU A 10 -10.10 23.09 9.04
C GLU A 10 -9.85 22.54 7.63
N ARG A 11 -8.69 21.94 7.38
CA ARG A 11 -8.21 21.59 6.03
C ARG A 11 -7.81 20.14 5.85
N GLY A 12 -8.16 19.29 6.81
CA GLY A 12 -7.78 17.88 6.75
C GLY A 12 -8.42 17.07 7.86
N SER A 13 -8.70 15.81 7.52
CA SER A 13 -9.26 14.82 8.41
C SER A 13 -8.47 13.52 8.27
N ALA A 14 -8.28 12.83 9.39
CA ALA A 14 -7.62 11.54 9.42
C ALA A 14 -8.28 10.66 10.48
N ILE A 15 -8.48 9.39 10.15
CA ILE A 15 -8.88 8.36 11.10
C ILE A 15 -7.92 7.18 11.00
N HIS A 16 -7.69 6.50 12.12
CA HIS A 16 -7.04 5.19 12.12
C HIS A 16 -8.04 4.12 12.52
N LEU A 17 -8.09 3.05 11.73
CA LEU A 17 -8.93 1.90 12.00
C LEU A 17 -8.26 0.97 13.01
N HIS A 18 -9.05 0.28 13.82
CA HIS A 18 -8.52 -0.77 14.68
C HIS A 18 -7.92 -1.89 13.82
N PRO A 19 -6.66 -2.34 14.07
CA PRO A 19 -6.01 -3.39 13.28
C PRO A 19 -6.74 -4.75 13.25
N LYS A 20 -7.73 -4.98 14.12
CA LYS A 20 -8.55 -6.19 14.11
C LYS A 20 -9.69 -6.11 13.09
N ASP A 21 -10.05 -4.92 12.63
CA ASP A 21 -11.04 -4.70 11.57
C ASP A 21 -10.38 -4.66 10.18
N VAL A 22 -9.07 -4.37 10.12
CA VAL A 22 -8.22 -4.42 8.92
C VAL A 22 -6.95 -5.24 9.17
N PRO A 23 -7.06 -6.58 9.33
CA PRO A 23 -5.92 -7.40 9.70
C PRO A 23 -4.78 -7.31 8.69
N GLY A 24 -3.54 -7.29 9.20
CA GLY A 24 -2.32 -7.21 8.39
C GLY A 24 -1.80 -5.79 8.12
N ALA A 25 -2.51 -4.75 8.56
CA ALA A 25 -2.02 -3.38 8.48
C ALA A 25 -2.46 -2.52 9.68
N ILE A 26 -1.80 -1.39 9.84
CA ILE A 26 -2.34 -0.23 10.56
C ILE A 26 -2.84 0.71 9.46
N ALA A 27 -4.14 0.74 9.22
CA ALA A 27 -4.71 1.55 8.15
C ALA A 27 -5.16 2.91 8.68
N SER A 28 -4.78 3.96 7.96
CA SER A 28 -5.33 5.30 8.09
C SER A 28 -6.13 5.66 6.84
N LEU A 29 -7.18 6.45 7.03
CA LEU A 29 -7.90 7.11 5.95
C LEU A 29 -7.73 8.60 6.16
N ASP A 30 -7.17 9.26 5.15
CA ASP A 30 -6.72 10.64 5.22
C ASP A 30 -7.32 11.43 4.07
N GLN A 31 -7.84 12.61 4.36
CA GLN A 31 -8.35 13.55 3.38
C GLN A 31 -7.81 14.96 3.68
N MET A 32 -7.52 15.70 2.61
CA MET A 32 -7.03 17.08 2.66
C MET A 32 -7.92 17.95 1.79
N ASP A 33 -8.13 19.20 2.22
CA ASP A 33 -8.84 20.22 1.47
C ASP A 33 -7.98 21.49 1.32
N PRO A 34 -7.44 21.77 0.12
CA PRO A 34 -7.55 20.97 -1.10
C PRO A 34 -6.62 19.74 -1.09
N PRO A 35 -6.86 18.71 -1.93
CA PRO A 35 -6.04 17.48 -1.95
C PRO A 35 -4.55 17.70 -2.17
N GLU A 36 -4.18 18.75 -2.92
CA GLU A 36 -2.78 19.10 -3.22
C GLU A 36 -2.02 19.65 -2.00
N ALA A 37 -2.73 20.05 -0.94
CA ALA A 37 -2.14 20.67 0.24
C ALA A 37 -1.49 19.68 1.22
N TRP A 38 -1.46 18.38 0.90
CA TRP A 38 -1.04 17.25 1.74
C TRP A 38 -0.12 17.56 2.94
N TYR A 39 -0.74 17.98 4.06
CA TYR A 39 -0.01 18.56 5.20
C TYR A 39 0.92 17.56 5.88
N TRP A 40 0.60 16.26 5.83
CA TRP A 40 1.39 15.18 6.42
C TRP A 40 2.77 15.01 5.78
N ALA A 41 2.95 15.40 4.53
CA ALA A 41 4.26 15.33 3.87
C ALA A 41 5.21 16.48 4.29
N GLY A 42 4.71 17.43 5.07
CA GLY A 42 5.44 18.61 5.53
C GLY A 42 5.62 19.66 4.42
N SER A 43 6.21 20.78 4.80
CA SER A 43 6.41 21.90 3.87
C SER A 43 7.31 21.50 2.69
N ASN A 44 7.03 22.10 1.52
CA ASN A 44 7.79 21.88 0.28
C ASN A 44 7.91 20.41 -0.16
N TRP A 45 7.00 19.51 0.23
CA TRP A 45 7.08 18.09 -0.13
C TRP A 45 7.15 17.86 -1.64
N MET A 46 6.47 18.70 -2.44
CA MET A 46 6.49 18.64 -3.90
C MET A 46 7.91 18.76 -4.49
N LYS A 47 8.81 19.50 -3.83
CA LYS A 47 10.23 19.62 -4.26
C LYS A 47 11.04 18.34 -4.02
N ARG A 48 10.49 17.40 -3.25
CA ARG A 48 11.09 16.11 -2.88
C ARG A 48 10.33 14.94 -3.51
N LYS A 49 9.48 15.20 -4.52
CA LYS A 49 8.76 14.15 -5.25
C LYS A 49 9.74 13.17 -5.88
N ALA A 50 9.38 11.89 -5.89
CA ALA A 50 10.17 10.87 -6.55
C ALA A 50 10.32 11.15 -8.06
N MET A 51 11.52 10.93 -8.60
CA MET A 51 11.85 11.21 -10.00
C MET A 51 11.77 9.99 -10.90
N LEU A 52 12.00 8.78 -10.34
CA LEU A 52 12.07 7.54 -11.11
C LEU A 52 10.76 6.74 -11.10
N VAL A 53 9.81 7.12 -10.25
CA VAL A 53 8.50 6.47 -10.10
C VAL A 53 7.39 7.51 -10.06
N GLU A 54 6.16 7.10 -10.28
CA GLU A 54 4.99 7.98 -10.27
C GLU A 54 4.04 7.70 -9.11
N ASN A 55 3.24 6.63 -9.21
CA ASN A 55 2.17 6.30 -8.28
C ASN A 55 2.45 4.97 -7.59
N ILE A 56 1.94 4.82 -6.37
CA ILE A 56 1.74 3.52 -5.74
C ILE A 56 0.36 3.03 -6.18
N THR A 57 0.29 1.90 -6.88
CA THR A 57 -0.96 1.42 -7.52
C THR A 57 -1.48 0.12 -6.94
N GLY A 58 -0.76 -0.48 -5.98
CA GLY A 58 -1.11 -1.78 -5.47
C GLY A 58 -0.38 -2.12 -4.19
N SER A 59 -0.99 -2.95 -3.37
CA SER A 59 -0.36 -3.55 -2.19
C SER A 59 -0.77 -5.00 -2.02
N GLU A 60 0.08 -5.80 -1.37
CA GLU A 60 -0.18 -7.19 -1.05
C GLU A 60 -0.15 -7.41 0.46
N ILE A 61 -1.29 -7.80 1.02
CA ILE A 61 -1.39 -8.30 2.38
C ILE A 61 -1.34 -9.83 2.31
N GLN A 62 -0.28 -10.42 2.86
CA GLN A 62 -0.19 -11.86 3.00
C GLN A 62 -0.93 -12.32 4.25
N CYS A 63 -1.61 -13.47 4.20
CA CYS A 63 -2.36 -14.04 5.33
C CYS A 63 -2.71 -15.52 5.09
N GLU A 64 -3.15 -16.22 6.14
CA GLU A 64 -3.56 -17.63 6.05
C GLU A 64 -4.87 -17.82 5.27
N SER A 65 -5.81 -16.89 5.42
CA SER A 65 -7.13 -16.94 4.79
C SER A 65 -7.40 -15.69 3.93
N PRO A 66 -6.86 -15.60 2.69
CA PRO A 66 -6.97 -14.41 1.84
C PRO A 66 -8.39 -13.88 1.65
N THR A 67 -9.35 -14.77 1.37
CA THR A 67 -10.76 -14.40 1.19
C THR A 67 -11.36 -13.81 2.46
N GLU A 68 -11.13 -14.45 3.61
CA GLU A 68 -11.67 -13.98 4.90
C GLU A 68 -11.09 -12.61 5.29
N ILE A 69 -9.79 -12.39 5.08
CA ILE A 69 -9.17 -11.09 5.36
C ILE A 69 -9.68 -10.02 4.39
N ALA A 70 -9.84 -10.36 3.11
CA ALA A 70 -10.44 -9.46 2.13
C ALA A 70 -11.87 -9.06 2.52
N GLU A 71 -12.69 -9.99 2.99
CA GLU A 71 -14.06 -9.71 3.45
C GLU A 71 -14.10 -8.76 4.66
N LYS A 72 -13.16 -8.89 5.61
CA LYS A 72 -13.04 -7.93 6.73
C LYS A 72 -12.69 -6.53 6.23
N TRP A 73 -11.73 -6.43 5.32
CA TRP A 73 -11.38 -5.16 4.70
C TRP A 73 -12.54 -4.58 3.86
N ALA A 74 -13.29 -5.42 3.15
CA ALA A 74 -14.46 -5.02 2.37
C ALA A 74 -15.52 -4.32 3.24
N ILE A 75 -15.78 -4.84 4.44
CA ILE A 75 -16.65 -4.19 5.43
C ILE A 75 -16.03 -2.86 5.89
N ALA A 76 -14.71 -2.81 6.10
CA ALA A 76 -14.00 -1.62 6.56
C ALA A 76 -14.06 -0.45 5.58
N TYR A 77 -13.86 -0.74 4.31
CA TYR A 77 -13.80 0.25 3.24
C TYR A 77 -15.13 0.42 2.48
N ASN A 78 -16.14 -0.37 2.82
CA ASN A 78 -17.43 -0.41 2.13
C ASN A 78 -17.26 -0.65 0.61
N LEU A 79 -16.41 -1.62 0.26
CA LEU A 79 -16.10 -2.03 -1.11
C LEU A 79 -16.35 -3.52 -1.28
N PRO A 80 -16.79 -4.00 -2.46
CA PRO A 80 -16.90 -5.43 -2.71
C PRO A 80 -15.53 -6.09 -2.84
N VAL A 81 -15.44 -7.37 -2.46
CA VAL A 81 -14.29 -8.20 -2.80
C VAL A 81 -14.40 -8.63 -4.27
N SER A 82 -13.37 -8.30 -5.05
CA SER A 82 -13.24 -8.72 -6.45
C SER A 82 -12.26 -9.87 -6.57
N MET A 83 -12.61 -10.90 -7.34
CA MET A 83 -11.70 -12.01 -7.65
C MET A 83 -11.03 -11.77 -9.01
N VAL A 84 -9.72 -11.51 -9.02
CA VAL A 84 -8.95 -11.27 -10.24
C VAL A 84 -7.82 -12.28 -10.33
N GLY A 85 -7.88 -13.16 -11.33
CA GLY A 85 -6.91 -14.26 -11.49
C GLY A 85 -6.90 -15.22 -10.29
N GLY A 86 -8.04 -15.43 -9.63
CA GLY A 86 -8.16 -16.27 -8.43
C GLY A 86 -7.66 -15.61 -7.14
N VAL A 87 -7.22 -14.36 -7.17
CA VAL A 87 -6.76 -13.60 -5.99
C VAL A 87 -7.85 -12.62 -5.55
N PRO A 88 -8.28 -12.64 -4.28
CA PRO A 88 -9.23 -11.66 -3.74
C PRO A 88 -8.58 -10.28 -3.59
N ARG A 89 -9.34 -9.23 -3.96
CA ARG A 89 -8.87 -7.84 -3.99
C ARG A 89 -9.95 -6.86 -3.55
N LEU A 90 -9.51 -5.74 -2.97
CA LEU A 90 -10.28 -4.50 -2.92
C LEU A 90 -9.76 -3.57 -4.01
N LEU A 91 -10.65 -3.08 -4.86
CA LEU A 91 -10.33 -2.16 -5.94
C LEU A 91 -10.74 -0.73 -5.54
N PHE A 92 -9.81 0.21 -5.69
CA PHE A 92 -10.00 1.64 -5.50
C PHE A 92 -9.84 2.35 -6.85
N ASP A 93 -10.08 3.66 -6.89
CA ASP A 93 -10.00 4.44 -8.14
C ASP A 93 -8.61 4.37 -8.80
N ASP A 94 -7.54 4.55 -8.00
CA ASP A 94 -6.15 4.62 -8.49
C ASP A 94 -5.27 3.45 -7.97
N GLY A 95 -5.87 2.36 -7.50
CA GLY A 95 -5.09 1.20 -7.07
C GLY A 95 -5.88 0.08 -6.43
N GLU A 96 -5.16 -0.85 -5.81
CA GLU A 96 -5.77 -2.03 -5.21
C GLU A 96 -5.04 -2.53 -3.96
N VAL A 97 -5.76 -3.29 -3.14
CA VAL A 97 -5.19 -4.14 -2.10
C VAL A 97 -5.51 -5.57 -2.45
N ARG A 98 -4.47 -6.39 -2.60
CA ARG A 98 -4.57 -7.82 -2.92
C ARG A 98 -4.27 -8.64 -1.68
N PHE A 99 -5.06 -9.69 -1.47
CA PHE A 99 -4.87 -10.60 -0.35
C PHE A 99 -4.32 -11.91 -0.88
N VAL A 100 -3.17 -12.32 -0.37
CA VAL A 100 -2.41 -13.48 -0.88
C VAL A 100 -2.07 -14.43 0.25
N GLU A 101 -1.83 -15.69 -0.09
CA GLU A 101 -1.31 -16.66 0.87
C GLU A 101 0.07 -16.22 1.39
N ILE A 102 0.39 -16.62 2.62
CA ILE A 102 1.70 -16.38 3.24
C ILE A 102 2.83 -16.91 2.35
N LYS A 103 3.83 -16.05 2.08
CA LYS A 103 5.01 -16.39 1.26
C LYS A 103 6.32 -16.38 2.05
N ASP A 104 6.28 -16.01 3.33
CA ASP A 104 7.45 -15.99 4.21
C ASP A 104 7.06 -16.32 5.67
N SER A 105 8.02 -16.29 6.59
CA SER A 105 7.80 -16.69 7.98
C SER A 105 7.22 -15.58 8.88
N ARG A 106 6.90 -14.39 8.36
CA ARG A 106 6.43 -13.25 9.18
C ARG A 106 4.97 -13.35 9.60
N GLY A 107 4.20 -14.24 8.97
CA GLY A 107 2.76 -14.33 9.19
C GLY A 107 1.98 -13.23 8.47
N ILE A 108 0.83 -12.82 9.01
CA ILE A 108 -0.04 -11.83 8.38
C ILE A 108 0.62 -10.44 8.29
N GLY A 109 0.58 -9.79 7.12
CA GLY A 109 1.11 -8.44 6.98
C GLY A 109 1.35 -7.95 5.54
N LEU A 110 1.77 -6.69 5.41
CA LEU A 110 2.24 -6.14 4.13
C LEU A 110 3.50 -6.87 3.67
N ARG A 111 3.41 -7.48 2.49
CA ARG A 111 4.55 -8.16 1.85
C ARG A 111 5.11 -7.38 0.68
N ALA A 112 4.25 -6.74 -0.12
CA ALA A 112 4.67 -6.05 -1.31
C ALA A 112 3.81 -4.81 -1.60
N PHE A 113 4.36 -3.90 -2.40
CA PHE A 113 3.59 -2.83 -3.03
C PHE A 113 4.10 -2.56 -4.44
N ASP A 114 3.22 -2.01 -5.26
CA ASP A 114 3.46 -1.74 -6.67
C ASP A 114 3.70 -0.26 -6.88
N VAL A 115 4.73 0.07 -7.65
CA VAL A 115 4.99 1.44 -8.12
C VAL A 115 5.07 1.48 -9.63
N VAL A 116 4.51 2.51 -10.24
CA VAL A 116 4.66 2.76 -11.69
C VAL A 116 6.06 3.32 -11.93
N ALA A 117 6.89 2.58 -12.65
CA ALA A 117 8.28 2.96 -12.91
C ALA A 117 8.38 3.83 -14.17
N LYS A 118 8.96 5.03 -14.04
CA LYS A 118 9.29 5.91 -15.18
C LYS A 118 10.56 5.47 -15.89
N ASP A 119 11.52 4.95 -15.12
CA ASP A 119 12.79 4.43 -15.66
C ASP A 119 13.21 3.17 -14.89
N LYS A 120 12.64 2.04 -15.30
CA LYS A 120 12.91 0.73 -14.68
C LYS A 120 14.40 0.39 -14.72
N LYS A 121 15.10 0.71 -15.82
CA LYS A 121 16.53 0.41 -15.99
C LYS A 121 17.38 1.16 -14.96
N GLN A 122 17.13 2.45 -14.77
CA GLN A 122 17.87 3.24 -13.79
C GLN A 122 17.57 2.79 -12.35
N ILE A 123 16.32 2.43 -12.04
CA ILE A 123 15.96 1.89 -10.72
C ILE A 123 16.72 0.58 -10.44
N LEU A 124 16.70 -0.37 -11.37
CA LEU A 124 17.39 -1.66 -11.21
C LEU A 124 18.91 -1.49 -11.11
N LYS A 125 19.50 -0.54 -11.86
CA LYS A 125 20.91 -0.17 -11.72
C LYS A 125 21.23 0.35 -10.31
N ASN A 126 20.39 1.24 -9.77
CA ASN A 126 20.56 1.75 -8.41
C ASN A 126 20.45 0.62 -7.38
N ALA A 127 19.46 -0.27 -7.54
CA ALA A 127 19.27 -1.41 -6.65
C ALA A 127 20.50 -2.32 -6.62
N TYR A 128 21.07 -2.62 -7.80
CA TYR A 128 22.32 -3.38 -7.92
C TYR A 128 23.49 -2.68 -7.22
N GLN A 129 23.67 -1.37 -7.41
CA GLN A 129 24.72 -0.59 -6.73
C GLN A 129 24.57 -0.59 -5.21
N MET A 130 23.33 -0.59 -4.73
CA MET A 130 23.00 -0.69 -3.30
C MET A 130 23.04 -2.14 -2.77
N LYS A 131 23.39 -3.12 -3.62
CA LYS A 131 23.41 -4.56 -3.29
C LYS A 131 22.06 -5.08 -2.78
N LEU A 132 20.97 -4.48 -3.26
CA LEU A 132 19.62 -4.94 -2.97
C LEU A 132 19.33 -6.19 -3.81
N LYS A 133 18.53 -7.09 -3.24
CA LYS A 133 18.09 -8.29 -3.97
C LYS A 133 17.05 -7.88 -5.01
N VAL A 134 17.25 -8.35 -6.23
CA VAL A 134 16.38 -8.12 -7.38
C VAL A 134 15.92 -9.47 -7.91
N VAL A 135 14.62 -9.62 -8.14
CA VAL A 135 14.01 -10.78 -8.79
C VAL A 135 13.04 -10.24 -9.83
N ASP A 136 13.28 -10.55 -11.10
CA ASP A 136 12.55 -9.98 -12.24
C ASP A 136 12.49 -8.43 -12.13
N ASP A 137 11.29 -7.87 -12.20
CA ASP A 137 11.02 -6.44 -12.07
C ASP A 137 10.70 -6.01 -10.62
N SER A 138 11.21 -6.75 -9.63
CA SER A 138 10.94 -6.49 -8.22
C SER A 138 12.21 -6.38 -7.39
N ILE A 139 12.19 -5.49 -6.39
CA ILE A 139 13.33 -5.18 -5.52
C ILE A 139 12.93 -5.45 -4.07
N GLU A 140 13.78 -6.13 -3.31
CA GLU A 140 13.57 -6.35 -1.88
C GLU A 140 14.27 -5.25 -1.06
N VAL A 141 13.48 -4.51 -0.28
CA VAL A 141 13.97 -3.42 0.58
C VAL A 141 13.33 -3.57 1.96
N CYS A 142 14.16 -3.69 3.00
CA CYS A 142 13.71 -3.76 4.39
C CYS A 142 12.62 -4.83 4.65
N GLY A 143 12.70 -5.98 3.96
CA GLY A 143 11.74 -7.09 4.11
C GLY A 143 10.41 -6.89 3.35
N VAL A 144 10.31 -5.87 2.51
CA VAL A 144 9.15 -5.61 1.65
C VAL A 144 9.59 -5.66 0.19
N THR A 145 8.76 -6.26 -0.66
CA THR A 145 8.99 -6.27 -2.11
C THR A 145 8.38 -5.03 -2.75
N VAL A 146 9.17 -4.30 -3.52
CA VAL A 146 8.70 -3.21 -4.39
C VAL A 146 8.62 -3.74 -5.81
N ASN A 147 7.41 -3.87 -6.34
CA ASN A 147 7.18 -4.32 -7.71
C ASN A 147 7.18 -3.10 -8.64
N LEU A 148 8.01 -3.15 -9.70
CA LEU A 148 8.08 -2.10 -10.70
C LEU A 148 7.09 -2.45 -11.83
N LYS A 149 5.95 -1.77 -11.86
CA LYS A 149 4.99 -1.84 -12.97
C LYS A 149 5.50 -1.00 -14.12
#